data_AF-A0A196P0N5-F1
#
_entry.id   AF-A0A196P0N5-F1
#
_cell.length_a   1.000
_cell.length_b   1.000
_cell.length_c   1.000
_cell.angle_alpha   90.00
_cell.angle_beta   90.00
_cell.angle_gamma   90.00
#
_symmetry.space_group_name_H-M   'P 1'
#
loop_
_entity.id
_entity.type
_entity.pdbx_description
1 polymer ?
#
loop_
_entity_poly.entity_id
_entity_poly.type
_entity_poly.pdbx_seq_one_letter_code
_entity_poly.pdbx_strand_id
1 'polypeptide(L)'
;MDVLANLTPLQILTPVVLALAAFGYVRLLAAALWLTLLGTAALAGLLSLSYPFVASNALGWGGAALLVLGAIVLSRLGRAPAPVAPPREQIAAKDRQDIAIDGTNVLYWDGEDAELASLRLVVYALVKRKFAPVVFLDASSRHHLKDKSLTEKDFAKALGLPQNRVMVCPAGTEADAFLLQYAKENNMPVVSNDQFRDRAQIAGKLRLVRGIFANGKPIFEGL
;
A
#
# COMPACT_ATOMS: atom_id res chain seq x y z
N MET A 1 -19.78 -46.19 8.11
CA MET A 1 -18.79 -45.34 7.40
C MET A 1 -19.27 -45.08 5.96
N ASP A 2 -20.58 -44.91 5.75
CA ASP A 2 -21.21 -45.15 4.44
C ASP A 2 -21.96 -43.95 3.87
N VAL A 3 -21.86 -42.78 4.50
CA VAL A 3 -22.54 -41.56 4.00
C VAL A 3 -21.90 -41.07 2.70
N LEU A 4 -20.59 -41.27 2.52
CA LEU A 4 -19.87 -40.86 1.29
C LEU A 4 -20.01 -41.88 0.15
N ALA A 5 -20.34 -43.14 0.44
CA ALA A 5 -20.40 -44.22 -0.55
C ALA A 5 -21.64 -44.15 -1.47
N ASN A 6 -22.71 -43.48 -1.02
CA ASN A 6 -23.98 -43.35 -1.76
C ASN A 6 -24.14 -41.99 -2.45
N LEU A 7 -23.15 -41.09 -2.38
CA LEU A 7 -23.23 -39.78 -3.00
C LEU A 7 -22.74 -39.85 -4.45
N THR A 8 -23.56 -39.33 -5.35
CA THR A 8 -23.16 -39.14 -6.74
C THR A 8 -22.00 -38.14 -6.83
N PRO A 9 -21.12 -38.25 -7.83
CA PRO A 9 -20.05 -37.28 -8.04
C PRO A 9 -20.54 -35.83 -8.08
N LEU A 10 -21.73 -35.58 -8.61
CA LEU A 10 -22.34 -34.26 -8.65
C LEU A 10 -22.63 -33.71 -7.25
N GLN A 11 -23.21 -34.53 -6.35
CA GLN A 11 -23.49 -34.12 -4.97
C GLN A 11 -22.23 -33.79 -4.17
N ILE A 12 -21.09 -34.40 -4.53
CA ILE A 12 -19.79 -34.10 -3.92
C ILE A 12 -19.18 -32.84 -4.54
N LEU A 13 -19.20 -32.69 -5.86
CA LEU A 13 -18.53 -31.60 -6.56
C LEU A 13 -19.27 -30.26 -6.44
N THR A 14 -20.61 -30.26 -6.45
CA THR A 14 -21.40 -29.02 -6.36
C THR A 14 -21.04 -28.15 -5.15
N PRO A 15 -21.01 -28.64 -3.90
CA PRO A 15 -20.67 -27.79 -2.76
C PRO A 15 -19.22 -27.29 -2.81
N VAL A 16 -18.29 -28.10 -3.33
CA VAL A 16 -16.87 -27.72 -3.48
C VAL A 16 -16.73 -26.58 -4.49
N VAL A 17 -17.36 -26.70 -5.65
CA VAL A 17 -17.34 -25.67 -6.70
C VAL A 17 -18.00 -24.39 -6.20
N LEU A 18 -19.12 -24.49 -5.48
CA LEU A 18 -19.78 -23.33 -4.88
C LEU A 18 -18.90 -22.63 -3.84
N ALA A 19 -18.18 -23.38 -3.00
CA ALA A 19 -17.26 -22.82 -2.02
C ALA A 19 -16.09 -22.08 -2.70
N LEU A 20 -15.49 -22.69 -3.73
CA LEU A 20 -14.42 -22.05 -4.51
C LEU A 20 -14.92 -20.81 -5.26
N ALA A 21 -16.11 -20.87 -5.85
CA ALA A 21 -16.74 -19.74 -6.52
C ALA A 21 -17.01 -18.59 -5.55
N ALA A 22 -17.52 -18.89 -4.35
CA ALA A 22 -17.74 -17.90 -3.31
C ALA A 22 -16.42 -17.23 -2.85
N PHE A 23 -15.38 -18.03 -2.62
CA PHE A 23 -14.05 -17.51 -2.27
C PHE A 23 -13.47 -16.63 -3.40
N GLY A 24 -13.54 -17.11 -4.65
CA GLY A 24 -13.09 -16.37 -5.83
C GLY A 24 -13.85 -15.05 -6.01
N TYR A 25 -15.17 -15.06 -5.81
CA TYR A 25 -16.02 -13.87 -5.89
C TYR A 25 -15.64 -12.81 -4.86
N VAL A 26 -15.41 -13.21 -3.60
CA VAL A 26 -14.94 -12.29 -2.54
C VAL A 26 -13.56 -11.72 -2.89
N ARG A 27 -12.65 -12.54 -3.43
CA ARG A 27 -11.32 -12.08 -3.89
C ARG A 27 -11.43 -11.09 -5.05
N LEU A 28 -12.31 -11.32 -6.01
CA LEU A 28 -12.58 -10.40 -7.12
C LEU A 28 -13.15 -9.07 -6.63
N LEU A 29 -14.11 -9.09 -5.71
CA LEU A 29 -14.64 -7.87 -5.08
C LEU A 29 -13.56 -7.07 -4.35
N ALA A 30 -12.61 -7.74 -3.70
CA ALA A 30 -11.48 -7.08 -3.05
C ALA A 30 -10.54 -6.43 -4.06
N ALA A 31 -10.25 -7.11 -5.18
CA ALA A 31 -9.33 -6.62 -6.21
C ALA A 31 -9.93 -5.53 -7.11
N ALA A 32 -11.18 -5.69 -7.55
CA ALA A 32 -11.79 -4.92 -8.63
C ALA A 32 -13.30 -4.64 -8.39
N LEU A 33 -13.62 -4.06 -7.23
CA LEU A 33 -15.00 -3.82 -6.76
C LEU A 33 -16.00 -3.40 -7.85
N TRP A 34 -15.75 -2.28 -8.54
CA TRP A 34 -16.71 -1.72 -9.49
C TRP A 34 -16.93 -2.61 -10.71
N LEU A 35 -15.88 -3.24 -11.23
CA LEU A 35 -15.98 -4.19 -12.34
C LEU A 35 -16.77 -5.43 -11.92
N THR A 36 -16.51 -5.95 -10.73
CA THR A 36 -17.23 -7.12 -10.20
C THR A 36 -18.69 -6.80 -9.93
N LEU A 37 -19.02 -5.63 -9.39
CA LEU A 37 -20.40 -5.18 -9.19
C LEU A 37 -21.13 -4.98 -10.52
N LEU A 38 -20.49 -4.40 -11.53
CA LEU A 38 -21.06 -4.26 -12.86
C LEU A 38 -21.34 -5.62 -13.50
N GLY A 39 -20.40 -6.57 -13.41
CA GLY A 39 -20.62 -7.94 -13.87
C GLY A 39 -21.75 -8.66 -13.12
N THR A 40 -21.84 -8.46 -11.81
CA THR A 40 -22.92 -9.02 -10.98
C THR A 40 -24.28 -8.43 -11.36
N ALA A 41 -24.35 -7.12 -11.59
CA ALA A 41 -25.56 -6.43 -12.03
C ALA A 41 -25.98 -6.86 -13.43
N ALA A 42 -25.04 -7.06 -14.36
CA ALA A 42 -25.32 -7.58 -15.69
C ALA A 42 -25.89 -9.01 -15.63
N LEU A 43 -25.30 -9.88 -14.81
CA LEU A 43 -25.83 -11.23 -14.58
C LEU A 43 -27.23 -11.21 -13.96
N ALA A 44 -27.47 -10.33 -12.98
CA ALA A 44 -28.80 -10.14 -12.41
C ALA A 44 -29.81 -9.65 -13.46
N GLY A 45 -29.41 -8.72 -14.33
CA GLY A 45 -30.23 -8.26 -15.45
C GLY A 45 -30.61 -9.40 -16.39
N LEU A 46 -29.65 -10.26 -16.76
CA LEU A 46 -29.91 -11.45 -17.58
C LEU A 46 -30.86 -12.43 -16.89
N LEU A 47 -30.64 -12.73 -15.61
CA LEU A 47 -31.51 -13.62 -14.83
C LEU A 47 -32.93 -13.04 -14.67
N SER A 48 -33.08 -11.71 -14.62
CA SER A 48 -34.39 -11.07 -14.51
C SER A 48 -35.29 -11.30 -15.72
N LEU A 49 -34.74 -11.68 -16.87
CA LEU A 49 -35.51 -12.08 -18.05
C LEU A 49 -36.29 -13.38 -17.82
N SER A 50 -35.72 -14.30 -17.04
CA SER A 50 -36.37 -15.57 -16.66
C SER A 50 -37.07 -15.49 -15.30
N TYR A 51 -36.56 -14.67 -14.39
CA TYR A 51 -37.03 -14.50 -13.02
C TYR A 51 -37.34 -13.02 -12.75
N PRO A 52 -38.48 -12.50 -13.25
CA PRO A 52 -38.80 -11.09 -13.15
C PRO A 52 -38.92 -10.60 -11.70
N PHE A 53 -38.72 -9.29 -11.49
CA PHE A 53 -38.81 -8.63 -10.19
C PHE A 53 -40.28 -8.48 -9.74
N VAL A 54 -40.90 -9.60 -9.40
CA VAL A 54 -42.28 -9.69 -8.90
C VAL A 54 -42.29 -10.31 -7.51
N ALA A 55 -43.40 -10.13 -6.79
CA ALA A 55 -43.56 -10.60 -5.40
C ALA A 55 -43.22 -12.09 -5.20
N SER A 56 -43.53 -12.94 -6.19
CA SER A 56 -43.22 -14.39 -6.13
C SER A 56 -41.72 -14.69 -6.09
N ASN A 57 -40.89 -13.84 -6.69
CA ASN A 57 -39.43 -14.00 -6.74
C ASN A 57 -38.70 -13.12 -5.72
N ALA A 58 -39.44 -12.32 -4.94
CA ALA A 58 -38.88 -11.30 -4.06
C ALA A 58 -37.93 -11.90 -3.01
N LEU A 59 -38.24 -13.08 -2.47
CA LEU A 59 -37.35 -13.78 -1.54
C LEU A 59 -36.02 -14.19 -2.18
N GLY A 60 -36.05 -14.68 -3.42
CA GLY A 60 -34.84 -15.06 -4.16
C GLY A 60 -33.94 -13.85 -4.44
N TRP A 61 -34.53 -12.77 -4.94
CA TRP A 61 -33.82 -11.52 -5.19
C TRP A 61 -33.30 -10.86 -3.91
N GLY A 62 -34.10 -10.87 -2.83
CA GLY A 62 -33.69 -10.38 -1.52
C GLY A 62 -32.51 -11.19 -0.95
N GLY A 63 -32.57 -12.52 -1.05
CA GLY A 63 -31.48 -13.40 -0.65
C GLY A 63 -30.19 -13.14 -1.46
N ALA A 64 -30.30 -13.01 -2.79
CA ALA A 64 -29.16 -12.69 -3.64
C ALA A 64 -28.53 -11.33 -3.29
N ALA A 65 -29.35 -10.30 -3.03
CA ALA A 65 -28.86 -8.99 -2.61
C ALA A 65 -28.11 -9.07 -1.27
N LEU A 66 -28.65 -9.79 -0.28
CA LEU A 66 -27.99 -9.99 1.00
C LEU A 66 -26.66 -10.75 0.87
N LEU A 67 -26.57 -11.75 -0.01
CA LEU A 67 -25.32 -12.46 -0.29
C LEU A 67 -24.26 -11.54 -0.89
N VAL A 68 -24.63 -10.67 -1.84
CA VAL A 68 -23.71 -9.68 -2.41
C VAL A 68 -23.25 -8.69 -1.34
N LEU A 69 -24.16 -8.18 -0.51
CA LEU A 69 -23.81 -7.29 0.61
C LEU A 69 -22.87 -7.96 1.61
N GLY A 70 -23.15 -9.20 2.00
CA GLY A 70 -22.28 -9.99 2.87
C GLY A 70 -20.90 -10.19 2.25
N ALA A 71 -20.82 -10.54 0.96
CA ALA A 71 -19.56 -10.68 0.24
C ALA A 71 -18.77 -9.36 0.16
N ILE A 72 -19.45 -8.22 -0.01
CA ILE A 72 -18.82 -6.89 0.06
C ILE A 72 -18.20 -6.68 1.45
N VAL A 73 -18.95 -6.92 2.53
CA VAL A 73 -18.44 -6.77 3.90
C VAL A 73 -17.23 -7.68 4.13
N LEU A 74 -17.34 -8.96 3.77
CA LEU A 74 -16.24 -9.94 3.84
C LEU A 74 -15.01 -9.51 3.03
N SER A 75 -15.20 -8.93 1.85
CA SER A 75 -14.09 -8.41 1.03
C SER A 75 -13.33 -7.26 1.70
N ARG A 76 -13.91 -6.61 2.72
CA ARG A 76 -13.31 -5.53 3.50
C ARG A 76 -12.75 -5.98 4.84
N LEU A 77 -13.23 -7.08 5.43
CA LEU A 77 -12.89 -7.54 6.78
C LEU A 77 -11.42 -7.97 7.00
N GLY A 78 -10.63 -8.12 5.95
CA GLY A 78 -9.18 -8.38 6.04
C GLY A 78 -8.33 -7.37 5.28
N ARG A 79 -8.94 -6.33 4.71
CA ARG A 79 -8.19 -5.28 4.03
C ARG A 79 -7.61 -4.40 5.13
N ALA A 80 -6.29 -4.43 5.32
CA ALA A 80 -5.62 -3.39 6.09
C ALA A 80 -6.19 -2.05 5.58
N PRO A 81 -6.68 -1.16 6.47
CA PRO A 81 -7.23 0.10 6.04
C PRO A 81 -6.23 0.70 5.06
N ALA A 82 -6.70 1.03 3.84
CA ALA A 82 -5.87 1.79 2.92
C ALA A 82 -5.31 2.94 3.75
N PRO A 83 -3.98 3.04 3.95
CA PRO A 83 -3.42 4.00 4.88
C PRO A 83 -4.02 5.33 4.51
N VAL A 84 -4.84 5.85 5.43
CA VAL A 84 -5.41 7.18 5.30
C VAL A 84 -4.19 8.04 5.11
N ALA A 85 -4.06 8.65 3.93
CA ALA A 85 -3.02 9.65 3.71
C ALA A 85 -3.03 10.51 4.98
N PRO A 86 -1.89 10.63 5.68
CA PRO A 86 -1.86 11.23 7.01
C PRO A 86 -2.73 12.49 6.95
N PRO A 87 -3.65 12.69 7.92
CA PRO A 87 -4.45 13.90 7.94
C PRO A 87 -3.52 15.05 7.61
N ARG A 88 -3.95 15.94 6.72
CA ARG A 88 -3.24 17.17 6.39
C ARG A 88 -3.31 18.07 7.63
N GLU A 89 -2.79 17.55 8.73
CA GLU A 89 -2.70 18.16 10.03
C GLU A 89 -1.66 19.24 9.79
N GLN A 90 -2.18 20.45 9.60
CA GLN A 90 -1.43 21.69 9.64
C GLN A 90 -0.93 21.87 11.06
N ILE A 91 -0.10 20.94 11.54
CA ILE A 91 0.80 21.23 12.66
C ILE A 91 1.68 22.35 12.11
N ALA A 92 1.64 23.50 12.78
CA ALA A 92 2.42 24.66 12.40
C ALA A 92 3.86 24.23 12.10
N ALA A 93 4.37 24.61 10.93
CA ALA A 93 5.68 24.19 10.43
C ALA A 93 6.85 24.48 11.41
N LYS A 94 6.60 25.33 12.42
CA LYS A 94 7.57 25.79 13.42
C LYS A 94 7.94 24.74 14.47
N ASP A 95 7.09 23.74 14.74
CA ASP A 95 7.32 22.76 15.81
C ASP A 95 7.79 21.38 15.31
N ARG A 96 7.93 21.20 13.99
CA ARG A 96 8.39 19.93 13.41
C ARG A 96 9.90 19.95 13.21
N GLN A 97 10.57 18.88 13.63
CA GLN A 97 11.96 18.63 13.28
C GLN A 97 12.03 18.07 11.86
N ASP A 98 12.75 18.76 10.97
CA ASP A 98 12.98 18.27 9.62
C ASP A 98 13.88 17.03 9.66
N ILE A 99 13.56 16.00 8.85
CA ILE A 99 14.34 14.76 8.73
C ILE A 99 14.48 14.37 7.27
N ALA A 100 15.70 14.11 6.83
CA ALA A 100 15.97 13.66 5.47
C ALA A 100 15.84 12.14 5.38
N ILE A 101 15.27 11.62 4.31
CA ILE A 101 15.08 10.18 4.08
C ILE A 101 15.75 9.80 2.76
N ASP A 102 16.62 8.80 2.83
CA ASP A 102 17.09 8.07 1.68
C ASP A 102 15.98 7.13 1.19
N GLY A 103 15.16 7.65 0.28
CA GLY A 103 13.98 6.95 -0.22
C GLY A 103 14.36 5.66 -0.91
N THR A 104 15.40 5.66 -1.74
CA THR A 104 15.83 4.47 -2.50
C THR A 104 16.27 3.35 -1.57
N ASN A 105 17.07 3.65 -0.55
CA ASN A 105 17.47 2.67 0.45
C ASN A 105 16.26 2.10 1.22
N VAL A 106 15.34 2.97 1.64
CA VAL A 106 14.17 2.58 2.44
C VAL A 106 13.19 1.71 1.67
N LEU A 107 13.13 1.78 0.34
CA LEU A 107 12.31 0.86 -0.47
C LEU A 107 12.65 -0.61 -0.18
N TYR A 108 13.89 -0.91 0.20
CA TYR A 108 14.40 -2.26 0.46
C TYR A 108 14.40 -2.68 1.93
N TRP A 109 13.73 -1.93 2.82
CA TRP A 109 13.80 -2.23 4.26
C TRP A 109 12.93 -3.41 4.73
N ASP A 110 11.94 -3.83 3.94
CA ASP A 110 10.99 -4.91 4.29
C ASP A 110 11.17 -6.16 3.39
N GLY A 111 12.37 -6.38 2.86
CA GLY A 111 12.68 -7.53 2.01
C GLY A 111 13.76 -7.25 0.98
N GLU A 112 13.94 -8.19 0.03
CA GLU A 112 14.91 -8.04 -1.06
C GLU A 112 14.36 -7.22 -2.24
N ASP A 113 13.03 -7.13 -2.34
CA ASP A 113 12.36 -6.37 -3.39
C ASP A 113 12.12 -4.92 -2.95
N ALA A 114 12.19 -3.99 -3.92
CA ALA A 114 11.85 -2.60 -3.67
C ALA A 114 10.33 -2.44 -3.54
N GLU A 115 9.88 -1.92 -2.41
CA GLU A 115 8.47 -1.74 -2.12
C GLU A 115 8.15 -0.30 -1.70
N LEU A 116 7.24 0.35 -2.44
CA LEU A 116 6.74 1.68 -2.08
C LEU A 116 5.98 1.67 -0.75
N ALA A 117 5.45 0.50 -0.36
CA ALA A 117 4.79 0.30 0.94
C ALA A 117 5.76 0.57 2.10
N SER A 118 6.99 0.09 2.03
CA SER A 118 8.04 0.28 3.04
C SER A 118 8.33 1.75 3.29
N LEU A 119 8.62 2.49 2.21
CA LEU A 119 8.85 3.93 2.27
C LEU A 119 7.65 4.70 2.83
N ARG A 120 6.45 4.34 2.42
CA ARG A 120 5.22 4.95 2.94
C ARG A 120 5.04 4.71 4.45
N LEU A 121 5.32 3.49 4.93
CA LEU A 121 5.21 3.16 6.35
C LEU A 121 6.25 3.93 7.19
N VAL A 122 7.47 4.08 6.68
CA VAL A 122 8.52 4.90 7.30
C VAL A 122 8.10 6.37 7.40
N VAL A 123 7.66 6.96 6.28
CA VAL A 123 7.16 8.35 6.25
C VAL A 123 6.01 8.53 7.25
N TYR A 124 5.02 7.63 7.25
CA TYR A 124 3.90 7.69 8.17
C TYR A 124 4.33 7.62 9.64
N ALA A 125 5.26 6.72 9.97
CA ALA A 125 5.76 6.56 11.33
C ALA A 125 6.52 7.82 11.81
N LEU A 126 7.30 8.46 10.94
CA LEU A 126 8.02 9.70 11.25
C LEU A 126 7.07 10.89 11.43
N VAL A 127 6.09 11.05 10.55
CA VAL A 127 5.05 12.09 10.68
C VAL A 127 4.28 11.92 12.00
N LYS A 128 3.93 10.68 12.38
CA LYS A 128 3.27 10.37 13.65
C LYS A 128 4.13 10.77 14.87
N ARG A 129 5.46 10.67 14.75
CA ARG A 129 6.45 11.12 15.74
C ARG A 129 6.73 12.64 15.67
N LYS A 130 5.93 13.41 14.92
CA LYS A 130 6.04 14.88 14.75
C LYS A 130 7.28 15.36 13.97
N PHE A 131 7.90 14.49 13.19
CA PHE A 131 8.92 14.89 12.22
C PHE A 131 8.28 15.45 10.94
N ALA A 132 9.07 16.21 10.17
CA ALA A 132 8.75 16.67 8.83
C ALA A 132 9.71 16.03 7.80
N PRO A 133 9.32 14.89 7.20
CA PRO A 133 10.15 14.20 6.22
C PRO A 133 10.43 15.03 4.96
N VAL A 134 11.66 14.93 4.46
CA VAL A 134 12.07 15.29 3.09
C VAL A 134 12.65 14.02 2.46
N VAL A 135 12.03 13.52 1.40
CA VAL A 135 12.39 12.24 0.78
C VAL A 135 13.21 12.48 -0.47
N PHE A 136 14.37 11.84 -0.56
CA PHE A 136 15.24 11.86 -1.73
C PHE A 136 15.20 10.50 -2.40
N LEU A 137 14.95 10.49 -3.71
CA LEU A 137 14.89 9.28 -4.52
C LEU A 137 15.87 9.41 -5.68
N ASP A 138 16.50 8.31 -6.03
CA ASP A 138 17.31 8.22 -7.24
C ASP A 138 16.38 8.10 -8.47
N ALA A 139 16.85 8.50 -9.64
CA ALA A 139 16.20 8.23 -10.91
C ALA A 139 15.92 6.72 -11.09
N SER A 140 16.79 5.87 -10.55
CA SER A 140 16.70 4.41 -10.57
C SER A 140 15.52 3.85 -9.76
N SER A 141 15.01 4.56 -8.74
CA SER A 141 13.91 4.11 -7.86
C SER A 141 12.67 3.68 -8.64
N ARG A 142 12.39 4.34 -9.76
CA ARG A 142 11.28 4.00 -10.67
C ARG A 142 11.45 2.64 -11.35
N HIS A 143 12.69 2.29 -11.69
CA HIS A 143 13.03 0.99 -12.24
C HIS A 143 12.97 -0.10 -11.18
N HIS A 144 13.43 0.19 -9.97
CA HIS A 144 13.32 -0.72 -8.82
C HIS A 144 11.85 -1.06 -8.51
N LEU A 145 10.95 -0.08 -8.60
CA LEU A 145 9.50 -0.28 -8.44
C LEU A 145 8.78 -0.88 -9.66
N LYS A 146 9.51 -1.19 -10.74
CA LYS A 146 8.96 -1.69 -12.02
C LYS A 146 7.87 -0.78 -12.61
N ASP A 147 7.89 0.51 -12.28
CA ASP A 147 6.94 1.50 -12.76
C ASP A 147 7.67 2.79 -13.18
N LYS A 148 7.89 2.89 -14.50
CA LYS A 148 8.58 4.04 -15.11
C LYS A 148 7.70 5.29 -15.20
N SER A 149 6.39 5.17 -14.97
CA SER A 149 5.45 6.28 -15.07
C SER A 149 5.45 7.19 -13.84
N LEU A 150 6.03 6.71 -12.72
CA LEU A 150 6.07 7.47 -11.47
C LEU A 150 6.83 8.78 -11.62
N THR A 151 6.14 9.89 -11.40
CA THR A 151 6.73 11.23 -11.29
C THR A 151 6.94 11.62 -9.82
N GLU A 152 7.68 12.70 -9.56
CA GLU A 152 7.79 13.29 -8.21
C GLU A 152 6.41 13.54 -7.57
N LYS A 153 5.45 13.99 -8.39
CA LYS A 153 4.07 14.23 -7.96
C LYS A 153 3.38 12.94 -7.55
N ASP A 154 3.63 11.83 -8.25
CA ASP A 154 3.05 10.54 -7.93
C ASP A 154 3.65 9.96 -6.64
N PHE A 155 4.96 10.08 -6.44
CA PHE A 155 5.61 9.75 -5.18
C PHE A 155 5.06 10.60 -4.03
N ALA A 156 5.00 11.92 -4.18
CA ALA A 156 4.44 12.81 -3.16
C ALA A 156 3.01 12.43 -2.78
N LYS A 157 2.17 12.14 -3.78
CA LYS A 157 0.80 11.67 -3.56
C LYS A 157 0.76 10.32 -2.83
N ALA A 158 1.59 9.36 -3.22
CA ALA A 158 1.64 8.03 -2.62
C ALA A 158 2.14 8.07 -1.16
N LEU A 159 3.05 8.98 -0.85
CA LEU A 159 3.63 9.18 0.48
C LEU A 159 2.78 10.10 1.37
N GLY A 160 1.80 10.80 0.80
CA GLY A 160 1.00 11.79 1.52
C GLY A 160 1.79 13.03 1.91
N LEU A 161 2.86 13.34 1.18
CA LEU A 161 3.73 14.49 1.40
C LEU A 161 3.42 15.62 0.40
N PRO A 162 3.67 16.89 0.76
CA PRO A 162 3.74 17.97 -0.20
C PRO A 162 4.80 17.68 -1.28
N GLN A 163 4.55 18.10 -2.53
CA GLN A 163 5.49 17.84 -3.63
C GLN A 163 6.89 18.41 -3.37
N ASN A 164 7.01 19.56 -2.71
CA ASN A 164 8.30 20.16 -2.33
C ASN A 164 9.04 19.41 -1.20
N ARG A 165 8.49 18.31 -0.69
CA ARG A 165 9.10 17.42 0.29
C ARG A 165 9.52 16.08 -0.31
N VAL A 166 9.42 15.93 -1.63
CA VAL A 166 9.90 14.75 -2.38
C VAL A 166 10.76 15.25 -3.52
N MET A 167 11.99 14.76 -3.60
CA MET A 167 12.96 15.10 -4.63
C MET A 167 13.36 13.83 -5.36
N VAL A 168 13.19 13.80 -6.68
CA VAL A 168 13.73 12.71 -7.52
C VAL A 168 14.93 13.27 -8.26
N CYS A 169 16.11 12.78 -7.91
CA CYS A 169 17.35 13.21 -8.55
C CYS A 169 17.35 12.86 -10.05
N PRO A 170 17.85 13.74 -10.93
CA PRO A 170 17.99 13.45 -12.34
C PRO A 170 18.88 12.22 -12.61
N ALA A 171 18.66 11.54 -13.73
CA ALA A 171 19.50 10.42 -14.12
C ALA A 171 20.95 10.86 -14.32
N GLY A 172 21.91 10.04 -13.88
CA GLY A 172 23.34 10.35 -13.93
C GLY A 172 23.82 11.30 -12.84
N THR A 173 22.97 11.60 -11.84
CA THR A 173 23.37 12.33 -10.64
C THR A 173 23.32 11.41 -9.43
N GLU A 174 24.27 11.58 -8.50
CA GLU A 174 24.30 10.78 -7.28
C GLU A 174 23.33 11.35 -6.24
N ALA A 175 22.21 10.68 -6.02
CA ALA A 175 21.19 11.10 -5.05
C ALA A 175 21.76 11.25 -3.63
N ASP A 176 22.68 10.35 -3.23
CA ASP A 176 23.36 10.38 -1.93
C ASP A 176 24.14 11.68 -1.70
N ALA A 177 24.74 12.23 -2.76
CA ALA A 177 25.46 13.49 -2.68
C ALA A 177 24.54 14.64 -2.30
N PHE A 178 23.39 14.72 -2.98
CA PHE A 178 22.38 15.74 -2.74
C PHE A 178 21.73 15.57 -1.37
N LEU A 179 21.36 14.34 -1.01
CA LEU A 179 20.78 14.00 0.28
C LEU A 179 21.70 14.44 1.43
N LEU A 180 22.96 14.02 1.42
CA LEU A 180 23.90 14.29 2.50
C LEU A 180 24.27 15.78 2.58
N GLN A 181 24.44 16.45 1.45
CA GLN A 181 24.72 17.89 1.42
C GLN A 181 23.52 18.68 1.94
N TYR A 182 22.31 18.37 1.47
CA TYR A 182 21.08 19.01 1.95
C TYR A 182 20.87 18.81 3.44
N ALA A 183 21.05 17.58 3.93
CA ALA A 183 20.93 17.27 5.35
C ALA A 183 21.95 18.03 6.20
N LYS A 184 23.19 18.17 5.71
CA LYS A 184 24.24 18.95 6.38
C LYS A 184 23.93 20.44 6.44
N GLU A 185 23.51 21.03 5.32
CA GLU A 185 23.18 22.45 5.24
C GLU A 185 22.02 22.83 6.15
N ASN A 186 21.05 21.91 6.31
CA ASN A 186 19.85 22.13 7.11
C ASN A 186 19.94 21.50 8.52
N ASN A 187 21.09 20.96 8.91
CA ASN A 187 21.32 20.26 10.19
C ASN A 187 20.26 19.19 10.51
N MET A 188 19.92 18.39 9.50
CA MET A 188 18.88 17.36 9.57
C MET A 188 19.49 15.98 9.87
N PRO A 189 18.84 15.15 10.71
CA PRO A 189 19.12 13.72 10.72
C PRO A 189 18.77 13.07 9.37
N VAL A 190 19.45 11.99 9.03
CA VAL A 190 19.25 11.22 7.79
C VAL A 190 18.78 9.81 8.12
N VAL A 191 17.66 9.39 7.55
CA VAL A 191 17.13 8.03 7.65
C VAL A 191 17.68 7.21 6.49
N SER A 192 18.61 6.30 6.78
CA SER A 192 19.14 5.31 5.83
C SER A 192 19.86 4.22 6.61
N ASN A 193 19.88 3.00 6.07
CA ASN A 193 20.75 1.93 6.54
C ASN A 193 22.10 1.90 5.82
N ASP A 194 22.28 2.72 4.78
CA ASP A 194 23.58 2.87 4.12
C ASP A 194 24.60 3.53 5.06
N GLN A 195 25.85 3.13 4.90
CA GLN A 195 27.00 3.73 5.58
C GLN A 195 27.57 4.93 4.79
N PHE A 196 27.15 5.12 3.54
CA PHE A 196 27.63 6.16 2.63
C PHE A 196 29.16 6.21 2.57
N ARG A 197 29.80 5.05 2.34
CA ARG A 197 31.26 4.87 2.46
C ARG A 197 32.04 5.84 1.58
N ASP A 198 31.58 6.08 0.36
CA ASP A 198 32.19 7.00 -0.60
C ASP A 198 32.11 8.47 -0.14
N ARG A 199 31.24 8.77 0.84
CA ARG A 199 30.97 10.10 1.38
C ARG A 199 31.10 10.14 2.91
N ALA A 200 31.93 9.26 3.47
CA ALA A 200 32.10 9.09 4.92
C ALA A 200 32.47 10.40 5.65
N GLN A 201 33.21 11.32 5.00
CA GLN A 201 33.56 12.62 5.58
C GLN A 201 32.34 13.52 5.87
N ILE A 202 31.30 13.43 5.04
CA ILE A 202 30.05 14.18 5.21
C ILE A 202 29.12 13.39 6.13
N ALA A 203 28.93 12.10 5.85
CA ALA A 203 28.03 11.23 6.61
C ALA A 203 28.42 11.14 8.09
N GLY A 204 29.73 11.09 8.42
CA GLY A 204 30.23 11.06 9.79
C GLY A 204 29.95 12.33 10.61
N LYS A 205 29.51 13.43 9.97
CA LYS A 205 29.11 14.68 10.64
C LYS A 205 27.59 14.78 10.84
N LEU A 206 26.83 13.82 10.32
CA LEU A 206 25.37 13.81 10.37
C LEU A 206 24.88 12.76 11.36
N ARG A 207 23.70 13.00 11.94
CA ARG A 207 23.02 11.99 12.73
C ARG A 207 22.30 11.01 11.79
N LEU A 208 22.87 9.83 11.60
CA LEU A 208 22.22 8.75 10.87
C LEU A 208 21.21 8.03 11.77
N VAL A 209 19.99 7.90 11.28
CA VAL A 209 18.90 7.14 11.89
C VAL A 209 18.74 5.86 11.08
N ARG A 210 19.05 4.74 11.71
CA ARG A 210 18.87 3.42 11.09
C ARG A 210 17.51 2.86 11.43
N GLY A 211 17.10 1.83 10.72
CA GLY A 211 15.85 1.15 11.07
C GLY A 211 15.72 -0.23 10.49
N ILE A 212 14.78 -0.98 11.05
CA ILE A 212 14.42 -2.33 10.61
C ILE A 212 12.91 -2.46 10.61
N PHE A 213 12.38 -3.35 9.78
CA PHE A 213 10.98 -3.76 9.87
C PHE A 213 10.84 -4.90 10.88
N ALA A 214 9.91 -4.75 11.82
CA ALA A 214 9.53 -5.80 12.76
C ALA A 214 8.00 -5.84 12.84
N ASN A 215 7.41 -7.00 12.61
CA ASN A 215 5.95 -7.20 12.59
C ASN A 215 5.20 -6.20 11.68
N GLY A 216 5.76 -5.91 10.49
CA GLY A 216 5.18 -4.99 9.52
C GLY A 216 5.21 -3.51 9.93
N LYS A 217 6.05 -3.13 10.89
CA LYS A 217 6.24 -1.74 11.33
C LYS A 217 7.72 -1.37 11.32
N PRO A 218 8.08 -0.16 10.87
CA PRO A 218 9.44 0.33 10.98
C PRO A 218 9.77 0.68 12.43
N ILE A 219 10.90 0.17 12.91
CA ILE A 219 11.54 0.54 14.17
C ILE A 219 12.78 1.35 13.82
N PHE A 220 12.96 2.49 14.47
CA PHE A 220 14.10 3.38 14.25
C PHE A 220 15.07 3.28 15.42
N GLU A 221 16.35 3.25 15.10
CA GLU A 221 17.44 3.38 16.05
C GLU A 221 17.91 4.85 16.03
N GLY A 222 17.93 5.48 17.21
CA GLY A 222 18.32 6.90 17.35
C GLY A 222 17.18 7.92 17.23
N LEU A 223 15.91 7.49 17.30
CA LEU A 223 14.70 8.34 17.35
C LEU A 223 13.68 7.91 18.42
#